data_AF-M1ZWF0-F1
#
_entry.id   AF-M1ZWF0-F1
#
_cell.length_a   1.000
_cell.length_b   1.000
_cell.length_c   1.000
_cell.angle_alpha   90.00
_cell.angle_beta   90.00
_cell.angle_gamma   90.00
#
_symmetry.space_group_name_H-M   'P 1'
#
loop_
_entity.id
_entity.type
_entity.pdbx_description
1 polymer ?
#
loop_
_entity_poly.entity_id
_entity_poly.type
_entity_poly.pdbx_seq_one_letter_code
_entity_poly.pdbx_strand_id
1 'polypeptide(L)' 'MLFNLNSGHTLSGGDVGTRGINGLKEEVLTRQLVNEIDKELRGRGHSANICRVDY' A
#
# COMPACT_ATOMS: atom_id res chain seq x y z
N MET A 1 5.56 18.47 -4.00
CA MET A 1 4.65 17.87 -5.01
C MET A 1 3.67 16.95 -4.30
N LEU A 2 2.50 16.72 -4.90
CA LEU A 2 1.50 15.79 -4.40
C LEU A 2 1.58 14.49 -5.21
N PHE A 3 1.65 13.35 -4.52
CA PHE A 3 1.65 12.01 -5.12
C PHE A 3 0.41 11.23 -4.70
N ASN A 4 -0.11 10.38 -5.59
CA ASN A 4 -1.16 9.42 -5.24
C ASN A 4 -0.52 8.04 -5.15
N LEU A 5 -0.63 7.41 -3.98
CA LEU A 5 -0.12 6.06 -3.73
C LEU A 5 -1.29 5.10 -3.59
N ASN A 6 -1.21 3.96 -4.29
CA ASN A 6 -2.22 2.91 -4.23
C ASN A 6 -1.58 1.65 -3.64
N SER A 7 -2.02 1.25 -2.44
CA SER A 7 -1.72 -0.07 -1.91
C SER A 7 -2.76 -1.03 -2.47
N GLY A 8 -2.47 -1.58 -3.65
CA GLY A 8 -3.42 -2.44 -4.37
C GLY A 8 -3.96 -3.58 -3.51
N HIS A 9 -5.10 -4.11 -3.94
CA HIS A 9 -5.90 -5.12 -3.22
C HIS A 9 -6.52 -4.60 -1.93
N THR A 10 -7.19 -5.48 -1.20
CA THR A 10 -7.92 -5.14 0.02
C THR A 10 -7.65 -6.14 1.14
N LEU A 11 -7.63 -5.65 2.39
CA LEU A 11 -7.60 -6.51 3.57
C LEU A 11 -8.97 -7.11 3.90
N SER A 12 -10.02 -6.67 3.20
CA SER A 12 -11.42 -7.05 3.40
C SER A 12 -12.06 -7.46 2.06
N GLY A 13 -12.61 -8.66 1.97
CA GLY A 13 -13.29 -9.12 0.75
C GLY A 13 -12.45 -10.09 -0.10
N GLY A 14 -12.79 -10.21 -1.38
CA GLY A 14 -12.31 -11.30 -2.25
C GLY A 14 -11.00 -11.03 -2.99
N ASP A 15 -10.66 -9.77 -3.26
CA ASP A 15 -9.42 -9.41 -3.95
C ASP A 15 -8.27 -9.23 -2.95
N VAL A 16 -7.64 -10.35 -2.63
CA VAL A 16 -6.45 -10.42 -1.77
C VAL A 16 -5.15 -10.46 -2.59
N GLY A 17 -5.22 -10.27 -3.90
CA GLY A 17 -4.08 -10.43 -4.80
C GLY A 17 -3.41 -11.81 -4.72
N THR A 18 -2.13 -11.84 -5.05
CA THR A 18 -1.29 -13.03 -5.13
C THR A 18 -0.90 -13.56 -3.75
N ARG A 19 -0.85 -14.89 -3.63
CA ARG A 19 -0.27 -15.58 -2.48
C ARG A 19 1.14 -16.06 -2.82
N GLY A 20 2.13 -15.56 -2.08
CA GLY A 20 3.51 -16.00 -2.21
C GLY A 20 3.82 -17.20 -1.30
N ILE A 21 5.05 -17.72 -1.42
CA ILE A 21 5.58 -18.73 -0.51
C ILE A 21 5.60 -18.21 0.94
N ASN A 22 5.65 -19.12 1.91
CA ASN A 22 5.74 -18.78 3.35
C ASN A 22 4.60 -17.86 3.85
N GLY A 23 3.43 -17.90 3.21
CA GLY A 23 2.28 -17.12 3.63
C GLY A 23 2.38 -15.62 3.30
N LEU A 24 3.24 -15.23 2.36
CA LEU A 24 3.29 -13.86 1.86
C LEU A 24 1.97 -13.48 1.16
N LYS A 25 1.48 -12.29 1.50
CA LYS A 25 0.17 -11.78 1.10
C LYS A 25 0.36 -10.47 0.37
N GLU A 26 -0.01 -10.40 -0.91
CA GLU A 26 0.19 -9.21 -1.73
C GLU A 26 -0.46 -7.97 -1.09
N GLU A 27 -1.71 -8.10 -0.60
CA GLU A 27 -2.46 -7.01 0.03
C GLU A 27 -1.79 -6.46 1.31
N VAL A 28 -0.96 -7.27 1.98
CA VAL A 28 -0.18 -6.84 3.14
C VAL A 28 1.11 -6.16 2.70
N LEU A 29 1.80 -6.74 1.72
CA LEU A 29 3.10 -6.26 1.24
C LEU A 29 2.97 -4.90 0.53
N THR A 30 1.96 -4.73 -0.33
CA THR A 30 1.70 -3.45 -1.01
C THR A 30 1.43 -2.33 0.00
N ARG A 31 0.77 -2.65 1.10
CA ARG A 31 0.47 -1.70 2.18
C ARG A 31 1.69 -1.30 2.99
N GLN A 32 2.56 -2.25 3.28
CA GLN A 32 3.86 -1.98 3.91
C GLN A 32 4.74 -1.10 3.01
N LEU A 33 4.81 -1.43 1.71
CA LEU A 33 5.58 -0.65 0.74
C LEU A 33 5.09 0.79 0.63
N VAL A 34 3.77 1.01 0.54
CA VAL A 34 3.20 2.36 0.45
C VAL A 34 3.49 3.20 1.69
N ASN A 35 3.53 2.60 2.89
CA ASN A 35 3.91 3.31 4.11
C ASN A 35 5.36 3.82 4.06
N GLU A 36 6.29 2.98 3.60
CA GLU A 36 7.69 3.39 3.47
C GLU A 36 7.87 4.46 2.38
N ILE A 37 7.13 4.36 1.27
CA ILE A 37 7.13 5.40 0.23
C ILE A 37 6.57 6.72 0.78
N ASP A 38 5.44 6.71 1.50
CA ASP A 38 4.87 7.92 2.11
C ASP A 38 5.86 8.58 3.08
N LYS A 39 6.53 7.78 3.91
CA LYS A 39 7.56 8.25 4.85
C LYS A 39 8.71 8.93 4.11
N GLU A 40 9.22 8.32 3.04
CA GLU A 40 10.31 8.87 2.23
C GLU A 40 9.89 10.17 1.52
N LEU A 41 8.69 10.19 0.93
CA LEU A 41 8.15 11.38 0.27
C LEU A 41 7.97 12.54 1.24
N ARG A 42 7.43 12.28 2.44
CA ARG A 42 7.30 13.29 3.50
C ARG A 42 8.65 13.80 3.98
N GLY A 43 9.64 12.91 4.13
CA GLY A 43 11.02 13.28 4.46
C GLY A 43 11.65 14.24 3.45
N ARG A 44 11.18 14.24 2.19
CA ARG A 44 11.62 15.13 1.11
C ARG A 44 10.73 16.36 0.92
N GLY A 45 9.80 16.63 1.84
CA GLY A 45 8.87 17.76 1.73
C GLY A 45 7.80 17.58 0.66
N HIS A 46 7.48 16.33 0.30
CA HIS A 46 6.35 16.00 -0.56
C HIS A 46 5.14 15.55 0.27
N SER A 47 3.97 15.58 -0.35
CA SER A 47 2.74 15.09 0.24
C SER A 47 2.24 13.89 -0.56
N ALA A 48 1.56 12.97 0.10
CA ALA A 48 0.92 11.84 -0.55
C ALA A 48 -0.53 11.65 -0.10
N ASN A 49 -1.41 11.35 -1.05
CA ASN A 49 -2.73 10.78 -0.80
C ASN A 49 -2.63 9.27 -0.97
N ILE A 50 -3.09 8.53 0.03
CA ILE A 50 -3.03 7.07 0.01
C ILE A 50 -4.43 6.52 -0.25
N CYS A 51 -4.59 5.80 -1.36
CA CYS A 51 -5.80 5.04 -1.66
C CYS A 51 -5.74 3.69 -0.96
N ARG A 52 -6.70 3.46 -0.06
CA ARG A 52 -6.91 2.21 0.69
C ARG A 52 -8.37 1.84 0.61
N VAL A 53 -8.62 0.59 0.26
CA VAL A 53 -9.96 0.03 0.21
C VAL A 53 -10.02 -1.03 1.29
N ASP A 54 -10.38 -0.65 2.51
CA ASP A 54 -10.76 -1.58 3.56
C ASP A 54 -12.17 -1.16 4.02
N TYR A 55 -13.10 -2.11 3.99
CA TYR A 55 -14.47 -1.91 4.49
C TYR A 55 -14.58 -2.34 5.95
#